data_AF-A0A8T6UVN0-F1
#
_entry.id   AF-A0A8T6UVN0-F1
#
_cell.length_a   1.000
_cell.length_b   1.000
_cell.length_c   1.000
_cell.angle_alpha   90.00
_cell.angle_beta   90.00
_cell.angle_gamma   90.00
#
_symmetry.space_group_name_H-M   'P 1'
#
loop_
_entity.id
_entity.type
_entity.pdbx_description
1 polymer ?
#
loop_
_entity_poly.entity_id
_entity_poly.type
_entity_poly.pdbx_seq_one_letter_code
_entity_poly.pdbx_strand_id
1 'polypeptide(L)' 'MLKKAIECGPQSTQAHCNMGLLFIKTGKLDRGIAFLEKALEMAPKNVDALEGLGYAYMKKGLFGKAS' A
#
# COMPACT_ATOMS: atom_id res chain seq x y z
N MET A 1 -1.03 -23.05 11.63
CA MET A 1 -0.55 -21.68 11.95
C MET A 1 -1.55 -20.64 11.43
N LEU A 2 -2.74 -20.53 12.06
CA LEU A 2 -3.88 -19.69 11.61
C LEU A 2 -4.36 -18.71 12.70
N LYS A 3 -3.46 -18.18 13.53
CA LYS A 3 -3.84 -17.47 14.77
C LYS A 3 -3.56 -15.97 14.83
N LYS A 4 -3.25 -15.30 13.70
CA LYS A 4 -3.09 -13.83 13.70
C LYS A 4 -3.85 -13.07 12.61
N ALA A 5 -4.53 -13.76 11.69
CA ALA A 5 -5.20 -13.12 10.56
C ALA A 5 -6.55 -12.46 10.91
N ILE A 6 -7.04 -12.58 12.15
CA ILE A 6 -8.42 -12.22 12.51
C ILE A 6 -8.50 -10.94 13.37
N GLU A 7 -7.40 -10.46 13.96
CA GLU A 7 -7.47 -9.35 14.93
C GLU A 7 -7.48 -7.95 14.30
N CYS A 8 -7.08 -7.79 13.04
CA CYS A 8 -7.24 -6.53 12.30
C CYS A 8 -8.31 -6.75 11.22
N GLY A 9 -9.55 -6.37 11.51
CA GLY A 9 -10.68 -6.60 10.60
C GLY A 9 -10.45 -6.03 9.17
N PRO A 10 -11.23 -6.49 8.17
CA PRO A 10 -11.14 -6.09 6.77
C PRO A 10 -11.14 -4.57 6.55
N GLN A 11 -11.80 -3.83 7.44
CA GLN A 11 -11.90 -2.38 7.42
C GLN A 11 -10.55 -1.68 7.66
N SER A 12 -9.67 -2.26 8.48
CA SER A 12 -8.32 -1.71 8.72
C SER A 12 -7.44 -1.87 7.48
N THR A 13 -7.45 -3.04 6.84
CA THR A 13 -6.69 -3.27 5.60
C THR A 13 -7.13 -2.31 4.50
N GLN A 14 -8.44 -2.20 4.25
CA GLN A 14 -8.93 -1.29 3.21
C GLN A 14 -8.61 0.19 3.51
N ALA A 15 -8.67 0.59 4.79
CA ALA A 15 -8.31 1.95 5.19
C ALA A 15 -6.84 2.26 4.89
N HIS A 16 -5.94 1.31 5.18
CA HIS A 16 -4.52 1.44 4.86
C HIS A 16 -4.29 1.49 3.34
N CYS A 17 -4.97 0.66 2.55
CA CYS A 17 -4.93 0.74 1.07
C CYS A 17 -5.35 2.12 0.57
N ASN A 18 -6.51 2.61 1.02
CA ASN A 18 -7.06 3.90 0.58
C ASN A 18 -6.14 5.07 0.95
N MET A 19 -5.57 5.07 2.16
CA MET A 19 -4.60 6.08 2.59
C MET A 19 -3.33 6.02 1.73
N GLY A 20 -2.82 4.82 1.46
CA GLY A 20 -1.66 4.61 0.59
C GLY A 20 -1.86 5.20 -0.81
N LEU A 21 -2.98 4.85 -1.44
CA LEU A 21 -3.37 5.37 -2.76
C LEU A 21 -3.55 6.90 -2.75
N LEU A 22 -4.12 7.48 -1.70
CA LEU A 22 -4.28 8.93 -1.56
C LEU A 22 -2.91 9.64 -1.47
N PHE A 23 -1.97 9.09 -0.71
CA PHE A 23 -0.61 9.62 -0.63
C PHE A 23 0.12 9.51 -1.98
N ILE A 24 -0.04 8.41 -2.71
CA ILE A 24 0.54 8.25 -4.06
C ILE A 24 -0.04 9.29 -5.03
N LYS A 25 -1.36 9.52 -4.99
CA LYS A 25 -2.02 10.53 -5.82
C LYS A 25 -1.51 11.95 -5.52
N THR A 26 -1.17 12.24 -4.28
CA THR A 26 -0.61 13.54 -3.85
C THR A 26 0.91 13.64 -4.02
N GLY A 27 1.56 12.67 -4.69
CA GLY A 27 3.00 12.67 -4.96
C GLY A 27 3.87 12.24 -3.77
N LYS A 28 3.27 11.96 -2.61
CA LYS A 28 3.96 11.49 -1.40
C LYS A 28 4.18 9.98 -1.47
N LEU A 29 4.94 9.54 -2.48
CA LEU A 29 5.09 8.13 -2.85
C LEU A 29 5.59 7.26 -1.69
N ASP A 30 6.61 7.69 -0.96
CA ASP A 30 7.19 6.90 0.14
C ASP A 30 6.21 6.67 1.28
N ARG A 31 5.41 7.69 1.63
CA ARG A 31 4.33 7.52 2.62
C ARG A 31 3.26 6.57 2.09
N GLY A 32 2.92 6.69 0.82
CA GLY A 32 1.95 5.80 0.19
C GLY A 32 2.36 4.34 0.23
N ILE A 33 3.63 4.06 -0.09
CA ILE A 33 4.25 2.73 0.00
C ILE A 33 4.14 2.18 1.43
N ALA A 34 4.53 2.97 2.44
CA ALA A 34 4.48 2.53 3.84
C ALA A 34 3.06 2.15 4.32
N PHE A 35 2.02 2.83 3.83
CA PHE A 35 0.63 2.46 4.15
C PHE A 35 0.20 1.16 3.45
N LEU A 36 0.61 0.94 2.21
CA LEU A 36 0.30 -0.28 1.46
C LEU A 36 1.06 -1.49 2.01
N GLU A 37 2.31 -1.31 2.46
CA GLU A 37 3.09 -2.36 3.15
C GLU A 37 2.38 -2.82 4.43
N LYS A 38 1.87 -1.88 5.25
CA LYS A 38 1.04 -2.22 6.42
C LYS A 38 -0.23 -2.97 6.05
N ALA A 39 -0.86 -2.62 4.92
CA ALA A 39 -2.02 -3.35 4.43
C ALA A 39 -1.66 -4.81 4.09
N LEU A 40 -0.47 -5.05 3.53
CA LEU A 40 0.04 -6.39 3.24
C LEU A 40 0.52 -7.14 4.47
N GLU A 41 1.03 -6.48 5.51
CA GLU A 41 1.32 -7.13 6.80
C GLU A 41 0.06 -7.74 7.42
N MET A 42 -1.09 -7.04 7.30
CA MET A 42 -2.39 -7.52 7.79
C MET A 42 -3.02 -8.55 6.84
N ALA A 43 -2.95 -8.29 5.53
CA ALA A 43 -3.53 -9.13 4.50
C ALA A 43 -2.52 -9.31 3.34
N PRO A 44 -1.61 -10.30 3.44
CA PRO A 44 -0.52 -10.48 2.47
C PRO A 44 -0.95 -10.74 1.02
N LYS A 45 -2.22 -11.07 0.81
CA LYS A 45 -2.82 -11.34 -0.50
C LYS A 45 -3.83 -10.27 -0.93
N ASN A 46 -3.84 -9.11 -0.29
CA ASN A 46 -4.72 -8.01 -0.68
C ASN A 46 -4.28 -7.47 -2.05
N VAL A 47 -5.14 -7.64 -3.06
CA VAL A 47 -4.84 -7.28 -4.45
C VAL A 47 -4.67 -5.77 -4.60
N ASP A 48 -5.56 -4.97 -4.00
CA ASP A 48 -5.49 -3.50 -4.05
C ASP A 48 -4.16 -2.96 -3.53
N ALA A 49 -3.64 -3.55 -2.44
CA ALA A 49 -2.37 -3.15 -1.85
C ALA A 49 -1.17 -3.48 -2.76
N LEU A 50 -1.18 -4.68 -3.37
CA LEU A 50 -0.14 -5.10 -4.33
C LEU A 50 -0.15 -4.22 -5.58
N GLU A 51 -1.34 -3.94 -6.14
CA GLU A 51 -1.50 -3.05 -7.30
C GLU A 51 -1.04 -1.62 -6.96
N GLY A 52 -1.42 -1.12 -5.79
CA GLY A 52 -1.00 0.19 -5.29
C GLY A 52 0.52 0.31 -5.19
N LEU A 53 1.22 -0.73 -4.72
CA LEU A 53 2.68 -0.73 -4.60
C LEU A 53 3.35 -0.74 -5.97
N GLY A 54 2.86 -1.59 -6.89
CA GLY A 54 3.34 -1.60 -8.28
C GLY A 54 3.22 -0.22 -8.92
N TYR A 55 2.07 0.44 -8.76
CA TYR A 55 1.85 1.79 -9.25
C TYR A 55 2.78 2.82 -8.58
N ALA A 56 2.99 2.72 -7.26
CA ALA A 56 3.87 3.61 -6.51
C ALA A 56 5.33 3.50 -6.98
N TYR A 57 5.85 2.28 -7.15
CA TYR A 57 7.22 2.05 -7.61
C TYR A 57 7.40 2.48 -9.06
N MET A 58 6.41 2.24 -9.94
CA MET A 58 6.45 2.75 -11.31
C MET A 58 6.55 4.28 -11.32
N LYS A 59 5.72 4.98 -10.53
CA LYS A 59 5.82 6.44 -10.39
C LYS A 59 7.18 6.87 -9.84
N LYS A 60 7.70 6.21 -8.81
CA LYS A 60 9.01 6.55 -8.22
C LYS A 60 10.14 6.40 -9.24
N GLY A 61 10.08 5.37 -10.09
CA GLY A 61 11.00 5.19 -11.21
C GLY A 61 10.85 6.25 -12.31
N LEU A 62 9.66 6.77 -12.57
CA LEU A 62 9.44 7.90 -13.48
C LEU A 62 10.04 9.20 -12.93
N PHE A 63 9.84 9.49 -11.64
CA PHE A 63 10.45 10.67 -11.01
C PHE A 63 11.97 10.55 -10.90
N GLY A 64 12.50 9.35 -10.62
CA GLY A 64 13.94 9.11 -10.60
C GLY A 64 14.61 9.25 -11.98
N LYS A 65 13.86 9.07 -13.07
CA LYS A 65 14.34 9.32 -14.45
C LYS A 65 14.19 10.78 -14.88
N ALA A 66 13.46 11.62 -14.14
CA ALA A 66 13.27 13.03 -14.45
C ALA A 66 14.37 13.94 -13.88
N SER A 67 15.56 13.38 -13.59
CA SER A 67 16.73 14.08 -13.03
C SER A 67 17.77 14.37 -14.10
#